data_AF-A0A2V2RWK0-F1
#
_entry.id   AF-A0A2V2RWK0-F1
#
_cell.length_a   1.000
_cell.length_b   1.000
_cell.length_c   1.000
_cell.angle_alpha   90.00
_cell.angle_beta   90.00
_cell.angle_gamma   90.00
#
_symmetry.space_group_name_H-M   'P 1'
#
loop_
_entity.id
_entity.type
_entity.pdbx_description
1 polymer ?
#
loop_
_entity_poly.entity_id
_entity_poly.type
_entity_poly.pdbx_seq_one_letter_code
_entity_poly.pdbx_strand_id
1 'polypeptide(L)'
;MARKGSIQSGKGLEHVFYKGLKYRIQSCGKYYYRNQPEHLLHRTVWIDHYGLIPEGYVIHHKDHNWRNNDISNLEMVNRKEHGKIHNKDSIASRIYKMIKCPVCEKEFKTWYAKFCSSTCYNKVNKKRYYKEIECVICGKKFNSSRHLKKGQDKVKTCSYACRGKMMSMLSKLSKKLG
;
A
#
# COMPACT_ATOMS: atom_id res chain seq x y z
N MET A 1 -4.30 -46.17 18.78
CA MET A 1 -3.37 -45.06 18.48
C MET A 1 -3.66 -44.51 17.09
N ALA A 2 -3.52 -43.19 16.94
CA ALA A 2 -3.83 -42.34 15.77
C ALA A 2 -3.30 -42.89 14.41
N ARG A 3 -3.84 -42.54 13.24
CA ARG A 3 -4.11 -41.18 12.74
C ARG A 3 -5.25 -41.14 11.70
N LYS A 4 -6.20 -40.22 11.90
CA LYS A 4 -7.05 -39.63 10.86
C LYS A 4 -6.14 -38.89 9.87
N GLY A 5 -6.28 -39.17 8.57
CA GLY A 5 -5.71 -38.35 7.49
C GLY A 5 -6.86 -37.76 6.67
N SER A 6 -7.13 -36.49 6.87
CA SER A 6 -8.08 -35.68 6.12
C SER A 6 -7.34 -34.64 5.26
N ILE A 7 -8.05 -34.13 4.24
CA ILE A 7 -7.80 -32.91 3.43
C ILE A 7 -6.81 -33.17 2.25
N GLN A 8 -7.16 -32.96 0.96
CA GLN A 8 -7.49 -31.66 0.36
C GLN A 8 -8.47 -31.74 -0.83
N SER A 9 -9.36 -30.75 -0.84
CA SER A 9 -10.37 -30.41 -1.83
C SER A 9 -9.78 -29.81 -3.11
N GLY A 10 -10.07 -30.42 -4.27
CA GLY A 10 -9.93 -29.77 -5.58
C GLY A 10 -11.28 -29.28 -6.11
N LYS A 11 -11.83 -28.19 -5.58
CA LYS A 11 -12.99 -27.53 -6.22
C LYS A 11 -12.49 -26.86 -7.50
N GLY A 12 -12.93 -27.35 -8.67
CA GLY A 12 -12.68 -26.68 -9.95
C GLY A 12 -13.12 -25.21 -9.87
N LEU A 13 -12.28 -24.30 -10.38
CA LEU A 13 -12.60 -22.88 -10.41
C LEU A 13 -13.90 -22.67 -11.21
N GLU A 14 -14.88 -22.05 -10.58
CA GLU A 14 -16.16 -21.64 -11.16
C GLU A 14 -15.93 -20.86 -12.47
N HIS A 15 -16.84 -21.00 -13.45
CA HIS A 15 -16.68 -20.39 -14.77
C HIS A 15 -18.03 -19.98 -15.36
N VAL A 16 -17.99 -19.07 -16.34
CA VAL A 16 -19.14 -18.66 -17.16
C VAL A 16 -18.75 -18.65 -18.63
N PHE A 17 -19.73 -18.87 -19.50
CA PHE A 17 -19.55 -18.77 -20.95
C PHE A 17 -20.16 -17.47 -21.45
N TYR A 18 -19.43 -16.74 -22.29
CA TYR A 18 -19.93 -15.54 -22.96
C TYR A 18 -19.43 -15.55 -24.41
N LYS A 19 -20.36 -15.50 -25.38
CA LYS A 19 -20.07 -15.65 -26.82
C LYS A 19 -19.14 -16.83 -27.14
N GLY A 20 -19.36 -17.97 -26.50
CA GLY A 20 -18.56 -19.20 -26.68
C GLY A 20 -17.20 -19.22 -25.95
N LEU A 21 -16.80 -18.14 -25.28
CA LEU A 21 -15.55 -18.07 -24.53
C LEU A 21 -15.78 -18.43 -23.06
N LYS A 22 -14.92 -19.31 -22.52
CA LYS A 22 -14.97 -19.76 -21.13
C LYS A 22 -14.17 -18.85 -20.20
N TYR A 23 -14.84 -17.94 -19.50
CA TYR A 23 -14.20 -17.09 -18.49
C TYR A 23 -14.14 -17.82 -17.15
N ARG A 24 -12.96 -17.84 -16.52
CA ARG A 24 -12.75 -18.46 -15.20
C ARG A 24 -12.81 -17.42 -14.11
N ILE A 25 -13.40 -17.77 -12.96
CA ILE A 25 -13.38 -16.87 -11.80
C ILE A 25 -11.99 -16.87 -11.16
N GLN A 26 -11.51 -15.68 -10.84
CA GLN A 26 -10.32 -15.49 -10.01
C GLN A 26 -10.71 -15.52 -8.52
N SER A 27 -9.73 -15.66 -7.63
CA SER A 27 -9.95 -15.61 -6.17
C SER A 27 -10.59 -14.30 -5.71
N CYS A 28 -10.40 -13.21 -6.47
CA CYS A 28 -11.06 -11.94 -6.21
C CYS A 28 -12.56 -11.98 -6.55
N GLY A 29 -13.04 -12.86 -7.45
CA GLY A 29 -14.43 -12.90 -7.91
C GLY A 29 -14.64 -12.35 -9.32
N LYS A 30 -13.59 -11.86 -9.98
CA LYS A 30 -13.64 -11.39 -11.37
C LYS A 30 -13.55 -12.56 -12.36
N TYR A 31 -14.34 -12.51 -13.42
CA TYR A 31 -14.26 -13.45 -14.54
C TYR A 31 -13.18 -13.02 -15.55
N TYR A 32 -12.26 -13.94 -15.83
CA TYR A 32 -11.03 -13.70 -16.60
C TYR A 32 -10.84 -14.71 -17.73
N TYR A 33 -10.43 -14.23 -18.91
CA TYR A 33 -10.00 -15.03 -20.06
C TYR A 33 -8.66 -14.54 -20.62
N ARG A 34 -7.66 -15.43 -20.66
CA ARG A 34 -6.27 -15.06 -20.98
C ARG A 34 -6.05 -14.69 -22.45
N ASN A 35 -6.79 -15.29 -23.37
CA ASN A 35 -6.46 -15.27 -24.80
C ASN A 35 -7.27 -14.21 -25.58
N GLN A 36 -7.60 -13.08 -24.97
CA GLN A 36 -8.30 -11.94 -25.58
C GLN A 36 -7.57 -10.65 -25.24
N PRO A 37 -7.57 -9.61 -26.10
CA PRO A 37 -7.06 -8.29 -25.75
C PRO A 37 -7.73 -7.71 -24.50
N GLU A 38 -9.05 -7.94 -24.36
CA GLU A 38 -9.77 -7.65 -23.12
C GLU A 38 -9.96 -8.92 -22.30
N HIS A 39 -9.27 -8.98 -21.17
CA HIS A 39 -9.25 -10.19 -20.35
C HIS A 39 -10.43 -10.31 -19.39
N LEU A 40 -11.17 -9.22 -19.11
CA LEU A 40 -12.19 -9.18 -18.06
C LEU A 40 -13.60 -9.16 -18.64
N LEU A 41 -14.45 -10.07 -18.19
CA LEU A 41 -15.80 -10.26 -18.75
C LEU A 41 -16.63 -8.97 -18.78
N HIS A 42 -16.77 -8.26 -17.65
CA HIS A 42 -17.53 -7.00 -17.60
C HIS A 42 -17.06 -5.95 -18.63
N ARG A 43 -15.76 -5.92 -18.96
CA ARG A 43 -15.24 -4.99 -19.97
C ARG A 43 -15.57 -5.47 -21.38
N THR A 44 -15.50 -6.77 -21.62
CA THR A 44 -15.98 -7.38 -22.88
C THR A 44 -17.46 -7.10 -23.10
N VAL A 45 -18.30 -7.35 -22.08
CA VAL A 45 -19.75 -7.06 -22.13
C VAL A 45 -20.00 -5.58 -22.41
N TRP A 46 -19.26 -4.67 -21.77
CA TRP A 46 -19.39 -3.24 -22.06
C TRP A 46 -19.04 -2.91 -23.51
N ILE A 47 -17.90 -3.41 -24.01
CA ILE A 47 -17.42 -3.12 -25.37
C ILE A 47 -18.41 -3.62 -26.42
N ASP A 48 -19.02 -4.77 -26.17
CA ASP A 48 -20.02 -5.34 -27.08
C ASP A 48 -21.30 -4.51 -27.18
N HIS A 49 -21.66 -3.76 -26.14
CA HIS A 49 -22.87 -2.92 -26.11
C HIS A 49 -22.63 -1.46 -26.51
N TYR A 50 -21.49 -0.89 -26.09
CA TYR A 50 -21.23 0.56 -26.19
C TYR A 50 -19.91 0.92 -26.89
N GLY A 51 -19.08 -0.07 -27.23
CA GLY A 51 -17.79 0.14 -27.87
C GLY A 51 -16.63 0.39 -26.89
N LEU A 52 -15.54 0.94 -27.42
CA LEU A 52 -14.26 1.03 -26.71
C LEU A 52 -14.36 1.85 -25.42
N ILE A 53 -13.61 1.42 -24.40
CA ILE A 53 -13.45 2.15 -23.14
C ILE A 53 -12.35 3.19 -23.32
N PRO A 54 -12.63 4.50 -23.24
CA PRO A 54 -11.62 5.54 -23.44
C PRO A 54 -10.53 5.50 -22.37
N GLU A 55 -9.37 6.07 -22.69
CA GLU A 55 -8.28 6.21 -21.73
C GLU A 55 -8.74 7.01 -20.49
N GLY A 56 -8.36 6.54 -19.30
CA GLY A 56 -8.74 7.18 -18.04
C GLY A 56 -10.10 6.77 -17.50
N TYR A 57 -10.86 5.93 -18.21
CA TYR A 57 -12.12 5.35 -17.75
C TYR A 57 -11.98 3.88 -17.32
N VAL A 58 -12.91 3.44 -16.47
CA VAL A 58 -13.04 2.04 -16.01
C VAL A 58 -14.51 1.66 -15.96
N ILE A 59 -14.79 0.36 -16.06
CA ILE A 59 -16.15 -0.17 -15.87
C ILE A 59 -16.33 -0.57 -14.40
N HIS A 60 -17.38 -0.06 -13.79
CA HIS A 60 -17.77 -0.28 -12.41
C HIS A 60 -19.05 -1.11 -12.34
N HIS A 61 -19.14 -1.96 -11.32
CA HIS A 61 -20.34 -2.72 -10.97
C HIS A 61 -21.15 -1.91 -9.96
N LYS A 62 -22.34 -1.43 -10.36
CA LYS A 62 -23.20 -0.57 -9.52
C LYS A 62 -23.60 -1.23 -8.19
N ASP A 63 -23.76 -2.55 -8.20
CA ASP A 63 -24.09 -3.36 -7.03
C ASP A 63 -22.86 -3.84 -6.22
N HIS A 64 -21.65 -3.44 -6.61
CA HIS A 64 -20.38 -3.87 -6.03
C HIS A 64 -20.14 -5.40 -6.07
N ASN A 65 -20.90 -6.14 -6.86
CA ASN A 65 -20.76 -7.58 -7.04
C ASN A 65 -20.12 -7.89 -8.40
N TRP A 66 -18.81 -8.22 -8.37
CA TRP A 66 -18.04 -8.54 -9.59
C TRP A 66 -18.55 -9.76 -10.38
N ARG A 67 -19.45 -10.57 -9.79
CA ARG A 67 -20.10 -11.68 -10.49
C ARG A 67 -21.31 -11.25 -11.33
N ASN A 68 -21.94 -10.12 -11.03
CA ASN A 68 -23.09 -9.63 -11.78
C ASN A 68 -22.66 -8.81 -13.00
N ASN A 69 -22.51 -9.47 -14.14
CA ASN A 69 -22.01 -8.84 -15.38
C ASN A 69 -23.14 -8.41 -16.32
N ASP A 70 -24.38 -8.27 -15.82
CA ASP A 70 -25.48 -7.72 -16.61
C ASP A 70 -25.17 -6.28 -17.03
N ILE A 71 -25.42 -5.92 -18.30
CA ILE A 71 -25.09 -4.59 -18.83
C ILE A 71 -25.75 -3.45 -18.04
N SER A 72 -26.95 -3.68 -17.49
CA SER A 72 -27.66 -2.71 -16.65
C SER A 72 -26.96 -2.44 -15.32
N ASN A 73 -26.20 -3.42 -14.81
CA ASN A 73 -25.38 -3.33 -13.59
C ASN A 73 -23.99 -2.71 -13.84
N LEU A 74 -23.62 -2.45 -15.08
CA LEU A 74 -22.34 -1.85 -15.43
C LEU A 74 -22.48 -0.35 -15.68
N GLU A 75 -21.46 0.40 -15.30
CA GLU A 75 -21.31 1.81 -15.67
C GLU A 75 -19.86 2.15 -15.96
N MET A 76 -19.63 3.06 -16.91
CA MET A 76 -18.31 3.60 -17.19
C MET A 76 -18.09 4.85 -16.35
N VAL A 77 -17.04 4.84 -15.54
CA VAL A 77 -16.69 5.94 -14.64
C VAL A 77 -15.26 6.39 -14.88
N ASN A 78 -14.97 7.66 -14.61
CA ASN A 78 -13.59 8.13 -14.65
C ASN A 78 -12.78 7.47 -13.51
N ARG A 79 -11.51 7.13 -13.74
CA ARG A 79 -10.63 6.53 -12.71
C ARG A 79 -10.57 7.34 -11.41
N LYS A 80 -10.59 8.68 -11.49
CA LYS A 80 -10.62 9.56 -10.31
C LYS A 80 -11.91 9.40 -9.51
N GLU A 81 -13.03 9.18 -10.19
CA GLU A 81 -14.34 8.99 -9.56
C GLU A 81 -14.49 7.59 -8.98
N HIS A 82 -13.99 6.57 -9.70
CA HIS A 82 -13.95 5.20 -9.19
C HIS A 82 -13.25 5.11 -7.82
N GLY A 83 -12.12 5.81 -7.65
CA GLY A 83 -11.45 5.89 -6.35
C GLY A 83 -12.28 6.59 -5.26
N LYS A 84 -13.13 7.55 -5.63
CA LYS A 84 -14.05 8.21 -4.68
C LYS A 84 -15.19 7.30 -4.25
N ILE A 85 -15.73 6.49 -5.17
CA ILE A 85 -16.79 5.52 -4.88
C ILE A 85 -16.31 4.54 -3.79
N HIS A 86 -15.21 3.82 -4.04
CA HIS A 86 -14.65 2.89 -3.05
C HIS A 86 -14.21 3.56 -1.75
N ASN A 87 -13.74 4.81 -1.80
CA ASN A 87 -13.43 5.57 -0.59
C ASN A 87 -14.69 5.91 0.21
N LYS A 88 -15.79 6.31 -0.43
CA LYS A 88 -17.07 6.57 0.25
C LYS A 88 -17.61 5.32 0.92
N ASP A 89 -17.61 4.18 0.25
CA ASP A 89 -18.05 2.91 0.84
C ASP A 89 -17.18 2.52 2.03
N SER A 90 -15.86 2.64 1.88
CA SER A 90 -14.91 2.38 2.96
C SER A 90 -15.03 3.34 4.13
N ILE A 91 -15.57 4.55 3.94
CA ILE A 91 -15.83 5.51 5.01
C ILE A 91 -17.17 5.18 5.68
N ALA A 92 -18.20 4.90 4.89
CA ALA A 92 -19.52 4.52 5.38
C ALA A 92 -19.46 3.24 6.24
N SER A 93 -18.59 2.28 5.88
CA SER A 93 -18.41 1.03 6.62
C SER A 93 -17.47 1.13 7.83
N ARG A 94 -16.89 2.31 8.14
CA ARG A 94 -15.95 2.43 9.27
C ARG A 94 -16.71 2.41 10.59
N ILE A 95 -16.51 1.33 11.34
CA ILE A 95 -16.91 1.26 12.75
C ILE A 95 -15.89 2.02 13.58
N TYR A 96 -16.27 3.20 14.07
CA TYR A 96 -15.46 3.96 15.01
C TYR A 96 -15.64 3.42 16.42
N LYS A 97 -14.53 3.30 17.15
CA LYS A 97 -14.48 2.89 18.54
C LYS A 97 -13.75 3.91 19.40
N MET A 98 -14.15 3.99 20.66
CA MET A 98 -13.41 4.70 21.70
C MET A 98 -12.38 3.77 22.30
N ILE A 99 -11.11 4.16 22.28
CA ILE A 99 -10.03 3.40 22.90
C ILE A 99 -9.15 4.31 23.77
N LYS A 100 -8.50 3.72 24.77
CA LYS A 100 -7.47 4.40 25.57
C LYS A 100 -6.11 4.28 24.89
N CYS A 101 -5.38 5.39 24.82
CA CYS A 101 -4.02 5.37 24.28
C CYS A 101 -3.10 4.61 25.26
N PRO A 102 -2.33 3.61 24.80
CA PRO A 102 -1.44 2.83 25.68
C PRO A 102 -0.20 3.60 26.16
N VAL A 103 -0.10 4.91 25.88
CA VAL A 103 1.08 5.74 26.18
C VAL A 103 0.76 6.91 27.10
N CYS A 104 -0.41 7.52 26.95
CA CYS A 104 -0.85 8.65 27.76
C CYS A 104 -2.25 8.46 28.35
N GLU A 105 -2.85 7.29 28.16
CA GLU A 105 -4.16 6.89 28.69
C GLU A 105 -5.37 7.72 28.22
N LYS A 106 -5.14 8.81 27.47
CA LYS A 106 -6.19 9.61 26.85
C LYS A 106 -7.10 8.75 25.97
N GLU A 107 -8.40 8.91 26.17
CA GLU A 107 -9.43 8.32 25.32
C GLU A 107 -9.55 9.09 23.99
N PHE A 108 -9.67 8.35 22.90
CA PHE A 108 -9.85 8.94 21.56
C PHE A 108 -10.66 8.04 20.65
N LYS A 109 -11.41 8.69 19.74
CA LYS A 109 -12.23 8.03 18.72
C LYS A 109 -11.37 7.65 17.52
N THR A 110 -11.46 6.40 17.08
CA THR A 110 -10.68 5.92 15.94
C THR A 110 -11.31 4.70 15.28
N TRP A 111 -11.02 4.50 13.99
CA TRP A 111 -11.38 3.28 13.27
C TRP A 111 -10.18 2.32 13.07
N TYR A 112 -8.94 2.79 13.30
CA TYR A 112 -7.71 2.01 13.01
C TYR A 112 -6.51 2.35 13.90
N ALA A 113 -6.39 3.61 14.33
CA ALA A 113 -5.21 4.08 15.02
C ALA A 113 -5.08 3.44 16.41
N LYS A 114 -3.87 3.01 16.75
CA LYS A 114 -3.53 2.46 18.08
C LYS A 114 -3.14 3.54 19.10
N PHE A 115 -2.70 4.71 18.63
CA PHE A 115 -2.23 5.81 19.47
C PHE A 115 -3.02 7.08 19.19
N CYS A 116 -3.21 7.91 20.21
CA CYS A 116 -3.96 9.16 20.08
C CYS A 116 -3.26 10.22 19.22
N SER A 117 -1.95 10.10 19.02
CA SER A 117 -1.11 11.07 18.31
C SER A 117 0.18 10.46 17.79
N SER A 118 0.80 11.13 16.82
CA SER A 118 2.15 10.83 16.34
C SER A 118 3.19 10.90 17.46
N THR A 119 3.03 11.82 18.41
CA THR A 119 3.88 11.92 19.61
C THR A 119 3.85 10.64 20.43
N CYS A 120 2.66 10.10 20.71
CA CYS A 120 2.52 8.84 21.47
C CYS A 120 3.02 7.63 20.67
N TYR A 121 2.73 7.57 19.36
CA TYR A 121 3.29 6.55 18.48
C TYR A 121 4.83 6.56 18.49
N ASN A 122 5.43 7.75 18.41
CA ASN A 122 6.88 7.92 18.37
C ASN A 122 7.53 7.56 19.71
N LYS A 123 6.90 7.84 20.86
CA LYS A 123 7.42 7.42 22.18
C LYS A 123 7.69 5.91 22.25
N VAL A 124 6.81 5.09 21.68
CA VAL A 124 6.97 3.63 21.61
C VAL A 124 7.97 3.21 20.53
N ASN A 125 7.97 3.91 19.39
CA ASN A 125 8.77 3.52 18.22
C ASN A 125 10.12 4.23 18.10
N LYS A 126 10.59 5.00 19.11
CA LYS A 126 11.84 5.79 19.03
C LYS A 126 13.03 4.95 18.53
N LYS A 127 13.21 3.73 19.07
CA LYS A 127 14.32 2.83 18.67
C LYS A 127 14.27 2.38 17.20
N ARG A 128 13.12 2.43 16.53
CA ARG A 128 12.98 2.07 15.11
C ARG A 128 13.58 3.13 14.18
N TYR A 129 13.62 4.39 14.62
CA TYR A 129 13.99 5.55 13.81
C TYR A 129 15.38 6.11 14.11
N TYR A 130 15.97 5.81 15.27
CA TYR A 130 17.28 6.31 15.66
C TYR A 130 18.29 5.18 15.81
N LYS A 131 19.44 5.30 15.15
CA LYS A 131 20.60 4.41 15.34
C LYS A 131 21.72 5.19 16.02
N GLU A 132 22.23 4.68 17.13
CA GLU A 132 23.43 5.19 17.76
C GLU A 132 24.64 4.90 16.87
N ILE A 133 25.40 5.95 16.55
CA ILE A 133 26.60 5.90 15.73
C ILE A 133 27.68 6.77 16.36
N GLU A 134 28.94 6.53 16.00
CA GLU A 134 30.08 7.26 16.53
C GLU A 134 30.52 8.38 15.57
N CYS A 135 30.85 9.55 16.11
CA CYS A 135 31.35 10.67 15.33
C CYS A 135 32.76 10.42 14.82
N VAL A 136 32.97 10.47 13.49
CA VAL A 136 34.29 10.24 12.88
C VAL A 136 35.35 11.31 13.21
N ILE A 137 34.94 12.43 13.84
CA ILE A 137 35.84 13.55 14.19
C ILE A 137 36.21 13.57 15.67
N CYS A 138 35.29 13.19 16.56
CA CYS A 138 35.51 13.33 18.01
C CYS A 138 35.20 12.08 18.82
N GLY A 139 34.79 10.97 18.20
CA GLY A 139 34.46 9.72 18.90
C GLY A 139 33.17 9.76 19.73
N LYS A 140 32.47 10.91 19.80
CA LYS A 140 31.23 11.01 20.56
C LYS A 140 30.12 10.18 19.92
N LYS A 141 29.48 9.30 20.70
CA LYS A 141 28.28 8.55 20.30
C LYS A 141 27.07 9.47 20.21
N PHE A 142 26.29 9.36 19.14
CA PHE A 142 25.10 10.17 18.89
C PHE A 142 24.03 9.43 18.07
N ASN A 143 22.78 9.86 18.18
CA ASN A 143 21.64 9.25 17.49
C ASN A 143 21.45 9.83 16.09
N SER A 144 21.55 8.99 15.06
CA SER A 144 21.24 9.35 13.67
C SER A 144 19.82 8.91 13.30
N SER A 145 19.04 9.81 12.69
CA SER A 145 17.72 9.45 12.15
C SER A 145 17.88 8.62 10.88
N ARG A 146 17.16 7.49 10.80
CA ARG A 146 17.18 6.56 9.64
C ARG A 146 16.59 7.15 8.35
N HIS A 147 15.99 8.35 8.40
CA HIS A 147 15.37 9.04 7.26
C HIS A 147 16.38 9.72 6.32
N LEU A 148 17.40 8.98 5.91
CA LEU A 148 18.23 9.38 4.78
C LEU A 148 17.54 8.85 3.53
N LYS A 149 17.18 9.73 2.60
CA LYS A 149 16.70 9.31 1.28
C LYS A 149 17.78 8.44 0.62
N LYS A 150 17.37 7.42 -0.16
CA LYS A 150 18.29 6.56 -0.91
C LYS A 150 19.21 7.46 -1.76
N GLY A 151 20.52 7.45 -1.48
CA GLY A 151 21.52 8.30 -2.14
C GLY A 151 22.05 9.50 -1.34
N GLN A 152 21.56 9.75 -0.12
CA GLN A 152 22.17 10.74 0.79
C GLN A 152 23.19 10.07 1.72
N ASP A 153 24.37 10.67 1.85
CA ASP A 153 25.42 10.22 2.76
C ASP A 153 24.89 10.11 4.18
N LYS A 154 25.14 8.95 4.82
CA LYS A 154 24.82 8.75 6.23
C LYS A 154 25.53 9.81 7.06
N VAL A 155 24.81 10.49 7.94
CA VAL A 155 25.38 11.47 8.87
C VAL A 155 26.56 10.83 9.60
N LYS A 156 27.78 11.38 9.46
CA LYS A 156 29.03 10.84 10.06
C LYS A 156 29.52 11.62 11.27
N THR A 157 28.95 12.81 11.53
CA THR A 157 29.45 13.77 12.54
C THR A 157 28.35 14.20 13.50
N CYS A 158 28.67 14.33 14.78
CA CYS A 158 27.70 14.64 15.84
C CYS A 158 27.24 16.11 15.89
N SER A 159 27.91 17.03 15.20
CA SER A 159 27.62 18.47 15.26
C SER A 159 28.09 19.22 14.00
N TYR A 160 27.59 20.45 13.81
CA TYR A 160 28.05 21.34 12.74
C TYR A 160 29.56 21.63 12.81
N ALA A 161 30.11 21.81 14.01
CA ALA A 161 31.54 21.99 14.21
C ALA A 161 32.35 20.78 13.73
N CYS A 162 31.91 19.56 14.08
CA CYS A 162 32.54 18.34 13.57
C CYS A 162 32.39 18.20 12.06
N ARG A 163 31.22 18.54 11.49
CA ARG A 163 31.01 18.55 10.04
C ARG A 163 31.96 19.52 9.33
N GLY A 164 32.16 20.72 9.87
CA GLY A 164 33.09 21.71 9.33
C GLY A 164 34.54 21.19 9.33
N LYS A 165 34.99 20.58 10.43
CA LYS A 165 36.30 19.92 10.50
C LYS A 165 36.44 18.80 9.45
N MET A 166 35.43 17.94 9.31
CA MET A 166 35.41 16.88 8.31
C MET A 166 35.53 17.42 6.89
N MET A 167 34.77 18.47 6.53
CA MET A 167 34.84 19.08 5.19
C MET A 167 36.21 19.72 4.93
N SER A 168 36.81 20.36 5.94
CA SER A 168 38.17 20.92 5.82
C SER A 168 39.22 19.84 5.55
N MET A 169 39.13 18.70 6.24
CA MET A 169 40.05 17.56 6.03
C MET A 169 39.90 16.96 4.62
N LEU A 170 38.66 16.77 4.15
CA LEU A 170 38.38 16.26 2.81
C LEU A 170 38.93 17.17 1.70
N SER A 171 38.76 18.50 1.86
CA SER A 171 39.29 19.47 0.90
C SER A 171 40.82 19.50 0.86
N LYS A 172 41.51 19.27 1.99
CA LYS A 172 42.97 19.17 2.04
C LYS A 172 43.47 17.90 1.35
N LEU A 173 42.75 16.78 1.51
CA LEU A 173 43.06 15.51 0.87
C LEU A 173 42.90 15.57 -0.65
N SER A 174 41.82 16.18 -1.16
CA SER A 174 41.61 16.31 -2.61
C SER A 174 42.68 17.16 -3.29
N LYS A 175 43.15 18.21 -2.62
CA LYS A 175 44.26 19.06 -3.09
C LYS A 175 45.65 18.41 -3.04
N LYS A 176 45.78 17.29 -2.34
CA LYS A 176 47.04 16.52 -2.23
C LYS A 176 47.14 15.38 -3.24
N LEU A 177 46.01 14.98 -3.83
CA LEU A 177 45.87 13.85 -4.74
C LEU A 177 45.70 14.26 -6.21
N GLY A 178 45.46 15.55 -6.47
CA GLY A 178 45.52 16.16 -7.80
C GLY A 178 46.68 17.12 -7.86
#